data_AF-A0A512IP50-F1
#
_entry.id   AF-A0A512IP50-F1
#
_cell.length_a   1.000
_cell.length_b   1.000
_cell.length_c   1.000
_cell.angle_alpha   90.00
_cell.angle_beta   90.00
_cell.angle_gamma   90.00
#
_symmetry.space_group_name_H-M   'P 1'
#
loop_
_entity.id
_entity.type
_entity.pdbx_description
1 polymer ?
#
loop_
_entity_poly.entity_id
_entity_poly.type
_entity_poly.pdbx_seq_one_letter_code
_entity_poly.pdbx_strand_id
1 'polypeptide(L)'
;MMRLFATAGLALALGMPLAAHADDTADKVAVAKTLVDKTILKTLDTGFAGALEKTVAQMPEDKAEKIRKDARAEFDTQRKGLLEGISKHYAEKFSLADLKHLQGIYDDPIYQKYQAINADPKSEINVISQAAVTRLLNMLSLAAAGEQKGGIPGQQQMQMPK
;
A
#
# COMPACT_ATOMS: atom_id res chain seq x y z
N MET A 1 -64.66 -13.91 15.15
CA MET A 1 -63.32 -13.40 15.51
C MET A 1 -62.24 -14.38 15.06
N MET A 2 -61.90 -14.44 13.76
CA MET A 2 -60.84 -15.33 13.24
C MET A 2 -60.26 -14.79 11.91
N ARG A 3 -60.10 -13.47 11.79
CA ARG A 3 -59.60 -12.84 10.55
C ARG A 3 -58.56 -11.74 10.77
N LEU A 4 -58.18 -11.46 12.01
CA LEU A 4 -57.23 -10.39 12.35
C LEU A 4 -55.82 -10.89 12.69
N PHE A 5 -55.60 -12.20 12.79
CA PHE A 5 -54.28 -12.77 13.10
C PHE A 5 -53.43 -13.10 11.87
N ALA A 6 -54.01 -13.12 10.67
CA ALA A 6 -53.28 -13.47 9.45
C ALA A 6 -52.44 -12.29 8.89
N THR A 7 -52.81 -11.05 9.20
CA THR A 7 -52.11 -9.84 8.70
C THR A 7 -50.90 -9.43 9.54
N ALA A 8 -50.80 -9.89 10.79
CA ALA A 8 -49.65 -9.59 11.66
C ALA A 8 -48.41 -10.45 11.36
N GLY A 9 -48.59 -11.70 10.90
CA GLY A 9 -47.49 -12.59 10.51
C GLY A 9 -46.78 -12.17 9.21
N LEU A 10 -47.52 -11.52 8.30
CA LEU A 10 -46.99 -11.11 7.00
C LEU A 10 -46.08 -9.87 7.09
N ALA A 11 -46.28 -9.00 8.09
CA ALA A 11 -45.44 -7.81 8.32
C ALA A 11 -44.08 -8.17 8.95
N LEU A 12 -44.01 -9.21 9.77
CA LEU A 12 -42.74 -9.69 10.37
C LEU A 12 -41.85 -10.40 9.34
N ALA A 13 -42.43 -11.08 8.35
CA ALA A 13 -41.68 -11.77 7.31
C ALA A 13 -41.00 -10.80 6.30
N LEU A 14 -41.56 -9.62 6.08
CA LEU A 14 -41.03 -8.62 5.13
C LEU A 14 -39.88 -7.77 5.71
N GLY A 15 -39.70 -7.73 7.03
CA GLY A 15 -38.61 -6.99 7.69
C GLY A 15 -37.31 -7.78 7.86
N MET A 16 -37.37 -9.11 7.80
CA MET A 16 -36.20 -9.99 8.01
C MET A 16 -35.10 -9.89 6.95
N PRO A 17 -35.39 -9.73 5.63
CA PRO A 17 -34.34 -9.67 4.63
C PRO A 17 -33.41 -8.47 4.83
N LEU A 18 -33.97 -7.31 5.22
CA LEU A 18 -33.20 -6.08 5.37
C LEU A 18 -32.29 -6.09 6.60
N ALA A 19 -32.72 -6.71 7.70
CA ALA A 19 -31.91 -6.87 8.90
C ALA A 19 -30.72 -7.82 8.67
N ALA A 20 -30.95 -8.95 7.98
CA ALA A 20 -29.88 -9.90 7.65
C ALA A 20 -28.84 -9.33 6.67
N HIS A 21 -29.27 -8.51 5.70
CA HIS A 21 -28.35 -7.84 4.77
C HIS A 21 -27.53 -6.70 5.40
N ALA A 22 -28.11 -5.98 6.38
CA ALA A 22 -27.39 -4.95 7.11
C ALA A 22 -26.29 -5.55 8.00
N ASP A 23 -26.57 -6.69 8.65
CA ASP A 23 -25.62 -7.40 9.50
C ASP A 23 -24.44 -7.97 8.68
N ASP A 24 -24.72 -8.60 7.53
CA ASP A 24 -23.67 -9.11 6.62
C ASP A 24 -22.78 -7.99 6.05
N THR A 25 -23.38 -6.83 5.71
CA THR A 25 -22.60 -5.69 5.21
C THR A 25 -21.71 -5.08 6.29
N ALA A 26 -22.21 -4.97 7.52
CA ALA A 26 -21.42 -4.48 8.66
C ALA A 26 -20.25 -5.42 8.99
N ASP A 27 -20.48 -6.73 9.00
CA ASP A 27 -19.46 -7.75 9.21
C ASP A 27 -18.39 -7.73 8.12
N LYS A 28 -18.81 -7.62 6.85
CA LYS A 28 -17.88 -7.46 5.73
C LYS A 28 -16.99 -6.24 5.91
N VAL A 29 -17.56 -5.08 6.26
CA VAL A 29 -16.79 -3.86 6.48
C VAL A 29 -15.83 -4.03 7.67
N ALA A 30 -16.23 -4.71 8.75
CA ALA A 30 -15.37 -4.94 9.91
C ALA A 30 -14.17 -5.84 9.58
N VAL A 31 -14.40 -6.95 8.85
CA VAL A 31 -13.32 -7.83 8.39
C VAL A 31 -12.41 -7.11 7.40
N ALA A 32 -12.99 -6.38 6.45
CA ALA A 32 -12.24 -5.57 5.48
C ALA A 32 -11.38 -4.50 6.17
N LYS A 33 -11.88 -3.82 7.21
CA LYS A 33 -11.10 -2.88 8.02
C LYS A 33 -9.87 -3.54 8.64
N THR A 34 -10.05 -4.73 9.21
CA THR A 34 -8.94 -5.48 9.81
C THR A 34 -7.89 -5.85 8.76
N LEU A 35 -8.33 -6.30 7.58
CA LEU A 35 -7.44 -6.65 6.48
C LEU A 35 -6.69 -5.42 5.94
N VAL A 36 -7.39 -4.32 5.68
CA VAL A 36 -6.82 -3.07 5.15
C VAL A 36 -5.81 -2.47 6.13
N ASP A 37 -6.12 -2.48 7.43
CA ASP A 37 -5.25 -1.96 8.47
C ASP A 37 -3.91 -2.71 8.54
N LYS A 38 -3.98 -4.05 8.53
CA LYS A 38 -2.80 -4.94 8.61
C LYS A 38 -1.92 -4.91 7.35
N THR A 39 -2.47 -4.54 6.20
CA THR A 39 -1.80 -4.68 4.90
C THR A 39 -1.43 -3.34 4.30
N ILE A 40 -2.42 -2.63 3.75
CA ILE A 40 -2.25 -1.39 3.01
C ILE A 40 -1.81 -0.28 3.96
N LEU A 41 -2.54 -0.06 5.07
CA LEU A 41 -2.25 1.07 5.96
C LEU A 41 -0.96 0.88 6.73
N LYS A 42 -0.61 -0.35 7.13
CA LYS A 42 0.68 -0.67 7.74
C LYS A 42 1.85 -0.35 6.78
N THR A 43 1.71 -0.69 5.50
CA THR A 43 2.72 -0.39 4.48
C THR A 43 2.84 1.12 4.26
N LEU A 44 1.71 1.83 4.19
CA LEU A 44 1.70 3.29 4.06
C LEU A 44 2.33 3.99 5.27
N ASP A 45 2.06 3.54 6.50
CA ASP A 45 2.65 4.09 7.73
C ASP A 45 4.17 3.91 7.74
N THR A 46 4.65 2.71 7.37
CA THR A 46 6.09 2.43 7.26
C THR A 46 6.76 3.34 6.22
N GLY A 47 6.15 3.45 5.03
CA GLY A 47 6.66 4.30 3.95
C GLY A 47 6.66 5.78 4.32
N PHE A 48 5.58 6.26 4.94
CA PHE A 48 5.43 7.63 5.40
C PHE A 48 6.47 7.97 6.48
N ALA A 49 6.63 7.13 7.50
CA ALA A 49 7.63 7.35 8.55
C ALA A 49 9.05 7.44 7.97
N GLY A 50 9.40 6.53 7.06
CA GLY A 50 10.71 6.55 6.39
C GLY A 50 10.93 7.79 5.52
N ALA A 51 9.90 8.27 4.82
CA ALA A 51 9.97 9.48 4.02
C ALA A 51 10.07 10.73 4.91
N LEU A 52 9.26 10.80 5.98
CA LEU A 52 9.25 11.89 6.94
C LEU A 52 10.63 12.08 7.59
N GLU A 53 11.23 11.00 8.08
CA GLU A 53 12.56 11.09 8.71
C GLU A 53 13.64 11.54 7.72
N LYS A 54 13.59 11.08 6.46
CA LYS A 54 14.50 11.59 5.41
C LYS A 54 14.31 13.08 5.14
N THR A 55 13.07 13.56 5.15
CA THR A 55 12.75 14.97 4.92
C THR A 55 13.26 15.86 6.04
N VAL A 56 13.11 15.44 7.31
CA VAL A 56 13.49 16.27 8.45
C VAL A 56 14.95 16.11 8.88
N ALA A 57 15.68 15.11 8.37
CA ALA A 57 17.05 14.77 8.79
C ALA A 57 18.08 15.92 8.69
N GLN A 58 17.86 16.89 7.81
CA GLN A 58 18.77 18.04 7.61
C GLN A 58 18.23 19.34 8.25
N MET A 59 17.12 19.26 8.99
CA MET A 59 16.48 20.41 9.61
C MET A 59 16.99 20.62 11.04
N PRO A 60 16.95 21.87 11.55
CA PRO A 60 17.08 22.13 12.98
C PRO A 60 16.04 21.35 13.79
N GLU A 61 16.42 20.81 14.96
CA GLU A 61 15.58 19.86 15.71
C GLU A 61 14.22 20.44 16.13
N ASP A 62 14.18 21.71 16.50
CA ASP A 62 12.95 22.44 16.85
C ASP A 62 11.94 22.48 15.68
N LYS A 63 12.45 22.63 14.45
CA LYS A 63 11.63 22.59 13.23
C LYS A 63 11.28 21.16 12.83
N ALA A 64 12.23 20.24 12.97
CA ALA A 64 12.04 18.83 12.66
C ALA A 64 10.94 18.22 13.54
N GLU A 65 10.97 18.46 14.85
CA GLU A 65 9.98 17.96 15.80
C GLU A 65 8.57 18.49 15.49
N LYS A 66 8.45 19.79 15.21
CA LYS A 66 7.16 20.39 14.81
C LYS A 66 6.62 19.73 13.53
N ILE A 67 7.46 19.57 12.51
CA ILE A 67 7.06 18.94 11.24
C ILE A 67 6.67 17.47 11.45
N ARG A 68 7.43 16.71 12.25
CA ARG A 68 7.07 15.33 12.59
C ARG A 68 5.68 15.25 13.20
N LYS A 69 5.39 16.12 14.18
CA LYS A 69 4.10 16.18 14.87
C LYS A 69 2.96 16.54 13.92
N ASP A 70 3.11 17.63 13.16
CA ASP A 70 2.06 18.14 12.28
C ASP A 70 1.79 17.14 11.13
N ALA A 71 2.84 16.61 10.51
CA ALA A 71 2.72 15.62 9.44
C ALA A 71 2.12 14.30 9.93
N ARG A 72 2.45 13.86 11.17
CA ARG A 72 1.87 12.64 11.75
C ARG A 72 0.38 12.83 12.03
N ALA A 73 -0.02 13.98 12.57
CA ALA A 73 -1.43 14.28 12.82
C ALA A 73 -2.26 14.30 11.53
N GLU A 74 -1.72 14.88 10.46
CA GLU A 74 -2.36 14.86 9.14
C GLU A 74 -2.43 13.43 8.59
N PHE A 75 -1.33 12.68 8.65
CA PHE A 75 -1.28 11.29 8.21
C PHE A 75 -2.32 10.43 8.93
N ASP A 76 -2.47 10.57 10.24
CA ASP A 76 -3.46 9.82 11.03
C ASP A 76 -4.90 10.17 10.63
N THR A 77 -5.14 11.43 10.23
CA THR A 77 -6.45 11.87 9.70
C THR A 77 -6.74 11.22 8.35
N GLN A 78 -5.77 11.27 7.42
CA GLN A 78 -5.89 10.64 6.10
C GLN A 78 -6.02 9.12 6.21
N ARG A 79 -5.28 8.50 7.13
CA ARG A 79 -5.32 7.05 7.40
C ARG A 79 -6.73 6.58 7.78
N LYS A 80 -7.48 7.37 8.56
CA LYS A 80 -8.89 7.05 8.89
C LYS A 80 -9.78 7.09 7.66
N GLY A 81 -9.65 8.12 6.83
CA GLY A 81 -10.42 8.23 5.58
C GLY A 81 -10.13 7.07 4.61
N LEU A 82 -8.84 6.71 4.46
CA LEU A 82 -8.41 5.57 3.66
C LEU A 82 -8.95 4.25 4.20
N LEU A 83 -8.88 4.05 5.52
CA LEU A 83 -9.43 2.86 6.17
C LEU A 83 -10.90 2.69 5.82
N GLU A 84 -11.70 3.75 5.97
CA GLU A 84 -13.14 3.67 5.68
C GLU A 84 -13.43 3.47 4.19
N GLY A 85 -12.77 4.21 3.30
CA GLY A 85 -13.01 4.15 1.86
C GLY A 85 -12.62 2.79 1.27
N ILE A 86 -11.41 2.31 1.57
CA ILE A 86 -10.92 1.04 1.01
C ILE A 86 -11.71 -0.14 1.59
N SER A 87 -12.06 -0.11 2.87
CA SER A 87 -12.81 -1.21 3.49
C SER A 87 -14.21 -1.34 2.93
N LYS A 88 -14.89 -0.21 2.66
CA LYS A 88 -16.19 -0.22 1.96
C LYS A 88 -16.06 -0.80 0.56
N HIS A 89 -15.02 -0.37 -0.18
CA HIS A 89 -14.77 -0.92 -1.51
C HIS A 89 -14.55 -2.43 -1.49
N TYR A 90 -13.82 -2.96 -0.50
CA TYR A 90 -13.62 -4.40 -0.35
C TYR A 90 -14.91 -5.13 0.05
N ALA A 91 -15.70 -4.58 0.97
CA ALA A 91 -16.98 -5.16 1.38
C ALA A 91 -18.00 -5.27 0.21
N GLU A 92 -17.95 -4.32 -0.73
CA GLU A 92 -18.75 -4.32 -1.95
C GLU A 92 -18.31 -5.39 -2.96
N LYS A 93 -17.01 -5.71 -3.02
CA LYS A 93 -16.44 -6.59 -4.06
C LYS A 93 -16.28 -8.04 -3.63
N PHE A 94 -16.13 -8.29 -2.34
CA PHE A 94 -15.85 -9.61 -1.80
C PHE A 94 -17.01 -10.12 -0.94
N SER A 95 -17.21 -11.44 -0.92
CA SER A 95 -18.08 -12.05 0.09
C SER A 95 -17.42 -12.02 1.47
N LEU A 96 -18.20 -12.20 2.54
CA LEU A 96 -17.66 -12.30 3.88
C LEU A 96 -16.68 -13.48 4.02
N ALA A 97 -16.96 -14.58 3.32
CA ALA A 97 -16.09 -15.76 3.30
C ALA A 97 -14.75 -15.46 2.63
N ASP A 98 -14.75 -14.74 1.51
CA ASP A 98 -13.51 -14.32 0.82
C ASP A 98 -12.68 -13.40 1.71
N LEU A 99 -13.31 -12.42 2.36
CA LEU A 99 -12.63 -11.49 3.26
C LEU A 99 -12.00 -12.22 4.46
N LYS A 100 -12.72 -13.17 5.06
CA LYS A 100 -12.20 -14.02 6.15
C LYS A 100 -11.07 -14.92 5.67
N HIS A 101 -11.16 -15.47 4.46
CA HIS A 101 -10.10 -16.27 3.87
C HIS A 101 -8.83 -15.43 3.66
N LEU A 102 -8.95 -14.24 3.06
CA LEU A 102 -7.84 -13.31 2.90
C LEU A 102 -7.23 -12.93 4.24
N GLN A 103 -8.05 -12.61 5.24
CA GLN A 103 -7.56 -12.35 6.59
C GLN A 103 -6.76 -13.53 7.16
N GLY A 104 -7.26 -14.76 6.96
CA GLY A 104 -6.56 -15.98 7.37
C GLY A 104 -5.17 -16.13 6.76
N ILE A 105 -4.97 -15.75 5.50
CA ILE A 105 -3.64 -15.75 4.86
C ILE A 105 -2.68 -14.79 5.59
N TYR A 106 -3.14 -13.58 5.94
CA TYR A 106 -2.30 -12.60 6.66
C TYR A 106 -2.03 -12.96 8.12
N ASP A 107 -2.88 -13.79 8.72
CA ASP A 107 -2.70 -14.33 10.07
C ASP A 107 -1.90 -15.65 10.08
N ASP A 108 -1.61 -16.23 8.91
CA ASP A 108 -0.82 -17.45 8.79
C ASP A 108 0.68 -17.19 9.11
N PRO A 109 1.30 -17.96 10.03
CA PRO A 109 2.67 -17.74 10.45
C PRO A 109 3.72 -18.03 9.37
N ILE A 110 3.45 -18.94 8.43
CA ILE A 110 4.34 -19.22 7.29
C ILE A 110 4.32 -18.01 6.35
N TYR A 111 3.14 -17.48 6.08
CA TYR A 111 3.00 -16.28 5.26
C TYR A 111 3.61 -15.04 5.92
N GLN A 112 3.46 -14.87 7.24
CA GLN A 112 4.13 -13.81 7.99
C GLN A 112 5.66 -13.94 7.93
N LYS A 113 6.20 -15.16 8.06
CA LYS A 113 7.63 -15.42 7.89
C LYS A 113 8.10 -15.06 6.47
N TYR A 114 7.34 -15.44 5.45
CA TYR A 114 7.62 -15.06 4.07
C TYR A 114 7.65 -13.54 3.90
N GLN A 115 6.66 -12.82 4.41
CA GLN A 115 6.64 -11.35 4.37
C GLN A 115 7.84 -10.72 5.10
N ALA A 116 8.20 -11.23 6.28
CA ALA A 116 9.33 -10.72 7.05
C ALA A 116 10.67 -10.86 6.30
N ILE A 117 10.90 -12.02 5.66
CA ILE A 117 12.12 -12.23 4.86
C ILE A 117 12.18 -11.24 3.68
N ASN A 118 11.06 -11.00 3.00
CA ASN A 118 11.04 -10.09 1.85
C ASN A 118 11.14 -8.61 2.27
N ALA A 119 10.63 -8.26 3.44
CA ALA A 119 10.71 -6.89 3.98
C ALA A 119 12.07 -6.55 4.59
N ASP A 120 12.88 -7.53 4.99
CA ASP A 120 14.21 -7.29 5.56
C ASP A 120 15.18 -6.80 4.49
N PRO A 121 15.67 -5.55 4.52
CA PRO A 121 16.62 -5.04 3.54
C PRO A 121 17.96 -5.78 3.55
N LYS A 122 18.26 -6.55 4.60
CA LYS A 122 19.46 -7.39 4.73
C LYS A 122 19.23 -8.84 4.28
N SER A 123 18.03 -9.20 3.86
CA SER A 123 17.78 -10.56 3.39
C SER A 123 18.61 -10.85 2.14
N GLU A 124 19.04 -12.11 1.99
CA GLU A 124 19.76 -12.54 0.80
C GLU A 124 18.98 -12.26 -0.49
N ILE A 125 17.64 -12.35 -0.43
CA ILE A 125 16.75 -11.98 -1.53
C ILE A 125 17.01 -10.53 -1.96
N ASN A 126 16.97 -9.58 -1.01
CA ASN A 126 17.17 -8.17 -1.32
C ASN A 126 18.60 -7.88 -1.80
N VAL A 127 19.61 -8.55 -1.23
CA VAL A 127 21.01 -8.43 -1.68
C VAL A 127 21.17 -8.90 -3.13
N ILE A 128 20.63 -10.07 -3.46
CA ILE A 128 20.67 -10.63 -4.82
C ILE A 128 19.92 -9.71 -5.79
N SER A 129 18.72 -9.24 -5.42
CA SER A 129 17.93 -8.33 -6.25
C SER A 129 18.65 -7.00 -6.51
N GLN A 130 19.24 -6.38 -5.49
CA GLN A 130 20.00 -5.13 -5.65
C GLN A 130 21.25 -5.31 -6.52
N ALA A 131 21.96 -6.43 -6.38
CA ALA A 131 23.11 -6.73 -7.23
C ALA A 131 22.70 -6.85 -8.72
N ALA A 132 21.58 -7.50 -9.01
CA ALA A 132 21.05 -7.61 -10.37
C ALA A 132 20.66 -6.23 -10.94
N VAL A 133 19.91 -5.42 -10.18
CA VAL A 133 19.52 -4.06 -10.61
C VAL A 133 20.75 -3.18 -10.83
N THR A 134 21.75 -3.25 -9.94
CA THR A 134 22.99 -2.48 -10.07
C THR A 134 23.74 -2.85 -11.35
N ARG A 135 23.81 -4.14 -11.70
CA ARG A 135 24.41 -4.59 -12.95
C ARG A 135 23.68 -4.01 -14.17
N LEU A 136 22.36 -4.01 -14.17
CA LEU A 136 21.55 -3.42 -15.25
C LEU A 136 21.77 -1.91 -15.36
N LEU A 137 21.77 -1.18 -14.24
CA LEU A 137 22.04 0.27 -14.23
C LEU A 137 23.44 0.60 -14.73
N ASN A 138 24.44 -0.20 -14.38
CA ASN A 138 25.80 -0.03 -14.88
C ASN A 138 25.87 -0.26 -16.40
N MET A 139 25.16 -1.28 -16.93
CA MET A 139 25.08 -1.50 -18.38
C MET A 139 24.42 -0.32 -19.11
N LEU A 140 23.31 0.20 -18.58
CA LEU A 140 22.64 1.37 -19.14
C LEU A 140 23.53 2.62 -19.11
N SER A 141 24.26 2.83 -18.01
CA SER A 141 25.19 3.95 -17.85
C SER A 141 26.37 3.84 -18.83
N LEU A 142 26.90 2.64 -19.04
CA LEU A 142 27.96 2.38 -20.02
C LEU A 142 27.48 2.58 -21.46
N ALA A 143 26.25 2.15 -21.78
CA ALA A 143 25.65 2.40 -23.09
C ALA A 143 25.45 3.90 -23.35
N ALA A 144 24.90 4.64 -22.39
CA ALA A 144 24.73 6.09 -22.47
C ALA A 144 26.07 6.84 -22.61
N ALA A 145 27.11 6.41 -21.90
CA ALA A 145 28.46 6.96 -22.03
C ALA A 145 29.13 6.60 -23.37
N GLY A 146 28.79 5.45 -23.94
CA GLY A 146 29.24 5.00 -25.25
C GLY A 146 28.70 5.86 -26.40
N GLU A 147 27.43 6.29 -26.32
CA GLU A 147 26.83 7.19 -27.29
C GLU A 147 27.43 8.62 -27.24
N GLN A 148 27.88 9.08 -26.07
CA GLN A 148 28.58 10.37 -25.95
C GLN A 148 30.00 10.38 -26.55
N LYS A 149 30.61 9.21 -26.79
CA LYS A 149 31.94 9.10 -27.42
C LYS A 149 31.89 8.86 -28.93
N GLY A 150 30.72 8.98 -29.55
CA GLY A 150 30.51 8.87 -31.00
C GLY A 150 30.76 10.15 -31.82
N GLY A 151 31.44 11.16 -31.26
CA GLY A 151 31.96 12.29 -32.04
C GLY A 151 33.19 11.85 -32.84
N ILE A 152 33.06 11.78 -34.16
CA ILE A 152 34.09 11.33 -35.10
C ILE A 152 35.43 12.06 -34.85
N PRO A 153 36.53 11.37 -34.49
CA PRO A 153 37.85 11.97 -34.47
C PRO A 153 38.39 12.03 -35.91
N GLY A 154 38.25 13.19 -36.56
CA GLY A 154 38.72 13.34 -37.94
C GLY A 154 38.61 14.71 -38.59
N GLN A 155 38.23 15.78 -37.88
CA GLN A 155 38.25 17.14 -38.43
C GLN A 155 39.06 18.08 -37.54
N GLN A 156 40.38 17.87 -37.50
CA GLN A 156 41.33 18.92 -37.15
C GLN A 156 42.10 19.34 -38.41
N GLN A 157 41.57 20.38 -39.04
CA GLN A 157 42.28 21.50 -39.66
C GLN A 157 43.54 21.15 -40.46
N MET A 158 43.37 20.98 -41.77
CA MET A 158 44.36 21.52 -42.71
C MET A 158 44.13 23.02 -42.84
N GLN A 159 44.88 23.80 -42.06
CA GLN A 159 45.22 25.18 -42.42
C GLN A 159 46.70 25.20 -42.77
N MET A 160 47.01 25.29 -44.07
CA MET A 160 48.34 25.70 -44.52
C MET A 160 48.32 27.19 -44.87
N PRO A 161 49.42 27.92 -44.57
CA PRO A 161 49.48 29.37 -44.68
C PRO A 161 49.84 29.82 -46.11
N LYS A 162 49.31 30.99 -46.49
CA LYS A 162 49.95 31.96 -47.38
C LYS A 162 49.71 33.35 -46.83
#